data_AF-K9DIX4-F1
#
_entry.id   AF-K9DIX4-F1
#
_cell.length_a   1.000
_cell.length_b   1.000
_cell.length_c   1.000
_cell.angle_alpha   90.00
_cell.angle_beta   90.00
_cell.angle_gamma   90.00
#
_symmetry.space_group_name_H-M   'P 1'
#
loop_
_entity.id
_entity.type
_entity.pdbx_description
1 polymer ?
#
loop_
_entity_poly.entity_id
_entity_poly.type
_entity_poly.pdbx_seq_one_letter_code
_entity_poly.pdbx_strand_id
1 'polypeptide(L)'
;MAVEAIEVQKLYVAYFGRPADPNGMEYWTDALDTGAISLADVSDSFAASQEYRDTYAGLGNRAIVSEVYDNLFGRAADEAGLNYWADLMDRGIVSIDDVVRDVSEAAVGADDTAFNGKVAAASMFTLRLDEADEVAAYQGDAAKEISMEFLATVKDIESAADALDPDVVDAWIDRIVAAHTAEAVQLVGQAPVAEAPPLG
;
A
#
# COMPACT_ATOMS: atom_id res chain seq x y z
N MET A 1 -8.14 -14.16 12.34
CA MET A 1 -8.31 -13.49 13.65
C MET A 1 -7.14 -12.56 14.06
N ALA A 2 -5.85 -12.89 13.92
CA ALA A 2 -4.76 -11.90 14.11
C ALA A 2 -3.55 -12.16 13.19
N VAL A 3 -3.21 -13.43 12.99
CA VAL A 3 -2.19 -13.85 12.02
C VAL A 3 -2.60 -13.47 10.60
N GLU A 4 -3.86 -13.73 10.22
CA GLU A 4 -4.39 -13.37 8.90
C GLU A 4 -4.31 -11.87 8.59
N ALA A 5 -4.56 -10.99 9.56
CA ALA A 5 -4.49 -9.54 9.37
C ALA A 5 -3.05 -9.08 9.05
N ILE A 6 -2.05 -9.67 9.71
CA ILE A 6 -0.65 -9.38 9.42
C ILE A 6 -0.27 -9.87 8.03
N GLU A 7 -0.72 -11.05 7.61
CA GLU A 7 -0.44 -11.57 6.27
C GLU A 7 -1.09 -10.72 5.17
N VAL A 8 -2.34 -10.26 5.37
CA VAL A 8 -2.98 -9.30 4.47
C VAL A 8 -2.21 -7.97 4.45
N GLN A 9 -1.76 -7.47 5.61
CA GLN A 9 -0.98 -6.23 5.68
C GLN A 9 0.35 -6.37 4.91
N LYS A 10 1.04 -7.51 5.02
CA LYS A 10 2.26 -7.78 4.23
C LYS A 10 2.00 -7.68 2.73
N LEU A 11 0.88 -8.21 2.25
CA LEU A 11 0.50 -8.08 0.84
C LEU A 11 0.28 -6.62 0.44
N TYR A 12 -0.42 -5.82 1.25
CA TYR A 12 -0.59 -4.38 0.98
C TYR A 12 0.74 -3.63 0.90
N VAL A 13 1.65 -3.88 1.86
CA VAL A 13 2.99 -3.27 1.88
C VAL A 13 3.76 -3.68 0.63
N ALA A 14 3.75 -4.96 0.26
CA ALA A 14 4.54 -5.47 -0.85
C ALA A 14 4.03 -5.01 -2.23
N TYR A 15 2.71 -5.08 -2.44
CA TYR A 15 2.09 -4.78 -3.73
C TYR A 15 1.96 -3.29 -3.98
N PHE A 16 1.62 -2.53 -2.95
CA PHE A 16 1.18 -1.15 -3.10
C PHE A 16 2.06 -0.16 -2.33
N GLY A 17 2.98 -0.63 -1.48
CA GLY A 17 3.83 0.25 -0.69
C GLY A 17 3.07 1.06 0.36
N ARG A 18 1.82 0.69 0.68
CA ARG A 18 0.94 1.46 1.56
C ARG A 18 0.23 0.59 2.62
N PRO A 19 -0.29 1.20 3.69
CA PRO A 19 -1.21 0.54 4.62
C PRO A 19 -2.51 0.09 3.95
N ALA A 20 -3.07 -1.02 4.41
CA ALA A 20 -4.43 -1.41 4.09
C ALA A 20 -5.42 -0.32 4.51
N ASP A 21 -6.50 -0.17 3.75
CA ASP A 21 -7.66 0.57 4.23
C ASP A 21 -8.47 -0.31 5.22
N PRO A 22 -9.16 0.28 6.22
CA PRO A 22 -9.86 -0.51 7.23
C PRO A 22 -10.93 -1.45 6.66
N ASN A 23 -11.69 -0.99 5.66
CA ASN A 23 -12.75 -1.78 5.02
C ASN A 23 -12.18 -2.95 4.20
N GLY A 24 -11.11 -2.71 3.46
CA GLY A 24 -10.38 -3.73 2.72
C GLY A 24 -9.76 -4.76 3.65
N MET A 25 -9.12 -4.31 4.73
CA MET A 25 -8.59 -5.22 5.76
C MET A 25 -9.69 -6.12 6.32
N GLU A 26 -10.81 -5.55 6.78
CA GLU A 26 -11.96 -6.31 7.29
C GLU A 26 -12.45 -7.35 6.27
N TYR A 27 -12.67 -6.92 5.02
CA TYR A 27 -13.13 -7.79 3.93
C TYR A 27 -12.21 -9.00 3.71
N TRP A 28 -10.90 -8.78 3.60
CA TRP A 28 -9.95 -9.86 3.37
C TRP A 28 -9.86 -10.79 4.58
N THR A 29 -9.81 -10.23 5.80
CA THR A 29 -9.71 -11.05 7.01
C THR A 29 -10.95 -11.90 7.23
N ASP A 30 -12.15 -11.40 6.93
CA ASP A 30 -13.40 -12.17 7.02
C ASP A 30 -13.45 -13.30 5.98
N ALA A 31 -13.01 -13.02 4.75
CA ALA A 31 -12.98 -14.02 3.69
C ALA A 31 -11.97 -15.14 3.98
N LEU A 32 -10.83 -14.81 4.60
CA LEU A 32 -9.84 -15.77 5.07
C LEU A 32 -10.33 -16.56 6.30
N ASP A 33 -10.92 -15.89 7.29
CA ASP A 33 -11.40 -16.52 8.52
C ASP A 33 -12.57 -17.49 8.28
N THR A 34 -13.37 -17.24 7.23
CA THR A 34 -14.43 -18.16 6.78
C THR A 34 -13.92 -19.29 5.88
N GLY A 35 -12.65 -19.23 5.45
CA GLY A 35 -12.05 -20.17 4.48
C GLY A 35 -12.66 -20.06 3.08
N ALA A 36 -13.33 -18.95 2.77
CA ALA A 36 -13.93 -18.71 1.46
C ALA A 36 -12.86 -18.51 0.38
N ILE A 37 -11.71 -17.95 0.77
CA ILE A 37 -10.53 -17.74 -0.06
C ILE A 37 -9.27 -18.12 0.73
N SER A 38 -8.15 -18.29 0.03
CA SER A 38 -6.81 -18.44 0.59
C SER A 38 -6.01 -17.14 0.45
N LEU A 39 -4.87 -17.05 1.15
CA LEU A 39 -3.96 -15.91 0.99
C LEU A 39 -3.44 -15.76 -0.45
N ALA A 40 -3.28 -16.88 -1.17
CA ALA A 40 -2.92 -16.86 -2.59
C ALA A 40 -4.01 -16.18 -3.44
N ASP A 41 -5.29 -16.43 -3.15
CA ASP A 41 -6.40 -15.78 -3.87
C ASP A 41 -6.46 -14.26 -3.60
N VAL A 42 -6.07 -13.81 -2.40
CA VAL A 42 -5.93 -12.37 -2.08
C VAL A 42 -4.83 -11.75 -2.95
N SER A 43 -3.68 -12.41 -3.02
CA SER A 43 -2.53 -11.99 -3.84
C SER A 43 -2.89 -11.91 -5.32
N ASP A 44 -3.61 -12.91 -5.85
CA ASP A 44 -4.13 -12.93 -7.22
C ASP A 44 -5.09 -11.76 -7.47
N SER A 45 -5.95 -11.45 -6.49
CA SER A 45 -6.86 -10.30 -6.57
C SER A 45 -6.10 -8.97 -6.64
N PHE A 46 -5.03 -8.83 -5.85
CA PHE A 46 -4.19 -7.62 -5.86
C PHE A 46 -3.47 -7.47 -7.19
N ALA A 47 -2.85 -8.53 -7.72
CA ALA A 47 -2.21 -8.53 -9.03
C ALA A 47 -3.19 -8.21 -10.18
N ALA A 48 -4.47 -8.58 -10.03
CA ALA A 48 -5.52 -8.28 -10.99
C ALA A 48 -6.13 -6.88 -10.84
N SER A 49 -5.88 -6.20 -9.71
CA SER A 49 -6.52 -4.93 -9.35
C SER A 49 -6.16 -3.79 -10.31
N GLN A 50 -7.05 -2.81 -10.43
CA GLN A 50 -6.76 -1.59 -11.19
C GLN A 50 -5.61 -0.81 -10.54
N GLU A 51 -5.54 -0.79 -9.21
CA GLU A 51 -4.47 -0.12 -8.49
C GLU A 51 -3.09 -0.69 -8.82
N TYR A 52 -2.98 -2.02 -8.89
CA TYR A 52 -1.76 -2.68 -9.35
C TYR A 52 -1.43 -2.28 -10.78
N ARG A 53 -2.42 -2.31 -11.67
CA ARG A 53 -2.22 -1.89 -13.06
C ARG A 53 -1.78 -0.43 -13.13
N ASP A 54 -2.32 0.46 -12.31
CA ASP A 54 -1.93 1.87 -12.32
C ASP A 54 -0.51 2.08 -11.78
N THR A 55 -0.12 1.33 -10.74
CA THR A 55 1.24 1.36 -10.18
C THR A 55 2.28 0.80 -11.16
N TYR A 56 1.97 -0.30 -11.85
CA TYR A 56 2.94 -1.05 -12.66
C TYR A 56 2.70 -0.95 -14.18
N ALA A 57 1.73 -0.15 -14.64
CA ALA A 57 1.39 -0.02 -16.06
C ALA A 57 2.58 0.50 -16.86
N GLY A 58 2.89 -0.20 -17.94
CA GLY A 58 3.96 0.19 -18.86
C GLY A 58 5.37 -0.03 -18.31
N LEU A 59 5.52 -0.52 -17.07
CA LEU A 59 6.79 -0.94 -16.53
C LEU A 59 7.21 -2.29 -17.12
N GLY A 60 8.50 -2.41 -17.45
CA GLY A 60 9.10 -3.71 -17.73
C GLY A 60 9.36 -4.49 -16.43
N ASN A 61 9.52 -5.81 -16.51
CA ASN A 61 9.68 -6.67 -15.33
C ASN A 61 10.84 -6.24 -14.41
N ARG A 62 11.93 -5.70 -14.96
CA ARG A 62 13.02 -5.11 -14.16
C ARG A 62 12.55 -3.95 -13.28
N ALA A 63 11.75 -3.04 -13.83
CA ALA A 63 11.24 -1.91 -13.07
C ALA A 63 10.26 -2.39 -11.99
N ILE A 64 9.39 -3.36 -12.33
CA ILE A 64 8.48 -3.98 -11.35
C ILE A 64 9.25 -4.58 -10.17
N VAL A 65 10.29 -5.40 -10.43
CA VAL A 65 11.12 -5.97 -9.36
C VAL A 65 11.82 -4.88 -8.56
N SER A 66 12.27 -3.80 -9.20
CA SER A 66 12.89 -2.67 -8.49
C SER A 66 11.91 -2.02 -7.50
N GLU A 67 10.67 -1.79 -7.91
CA GLU A 67 9.62 -1.24 -7.06
C GLU A 67 9.27 -2.19 -5.90
N VAL A 68 9.23 -3.51 -6.14
CA VAL A 68 9.02 -4.50 -5.07
C VAL A 68 10.10 -4.39 -3.99
N TYR A 69 11.38 -4.26 -4.37
CA TYR A 69 12.46 -4.09 -3.40
C TYR A 69 12.37 -2.76 -2.64
N ASP A 70 11.96 -1.68 -3.29
CA ASP A 70 11.78 -0.39 -2.63
C ASP A 70 10.60 -0.41 -1.64
N ASN A 71 9.47 -0.99 -2.05
CA ASN A 71 8.29 -1.18 -1.21
C ASN A 71 8.62 -2.02 0.02
N LEU A 72 9.29 -3.17 -0.17
CA LEU A 72 9.61 -4.10 0.91
C LEU A 72 10.72 -3.58 1.84
N PHE A 73 11.80 -3.01 1.28
CA PHE A 73 13.05 -2.76 2.02
C PHE A 73 13.51 -1.30 2.00
N GLY A 74 12.90 -0.43 1.21
CA GLY A 74 13.31 0.98 1.07
C GLY A 74 14.69 1.15 0.42
N ARG A 75 15.11 0.16 -0.39
CA ARG A 75 16.38 0.17 -1.11
C ARG A 75 16.25 -0.51 -2.46
N ALA A 76 17.18 -0.18 -3.37
CA ALA A 76 17.30 -0.89 -4.64
C ALA A 76 17.74 -2.36 -4.46
N ALA A 77 17.23 -3.23 -5.32
CA ALA A 77 17.74 -4.58 -5.50
C ALA A 77 19.21 -4.56 -5.96
N ASP A 78 19.98 -5.59 -5.58
CA ASP A 78 21.27 -5.81 -6.23
C ASP A 78 21.06 -6.24 -7.69
N GLU A 79 22.04 -5.93 -8.56
CA GLU A 79 21.90 -6.16 -9.99
C GLU A 79 21.67 -7.65 -10.34
N ALA A 80 22.27 -8.58 -9.59
CA ALA A 80 22.11 -10.01 -9.83
C ALA A 80 20.69 -10.49 -9.46
N GLY A 81 20.18 -10.13 -8.29
CA GLY A 81 18.81 -10.41 -7.87
C GLY A 81 17.78 -9.79 -8.81
N LEU A 82 17.98 -8.53 -9.20
CA LEU A 82 17.14 -7.82 -10.16
C LEU A 82 17.07 -8.54 -11.52
N ASN A 83 18.22 -8.96 -12.05
CA ASN A 83 18.31 -9.71 -13.31
C ASN A 83 17.61 -11.07 -13.19
N TYR A 84 17.81 -11.77 -12.07
CA TYR A 84 17.25 -13.10 -11.84
C TYR A 84 15.72 -13.09 -11.85
N TRP A 85 15.11 -12.23 -11.02
CA TRP A 85 13.65 -12.15 -10.95
C TRP A 85 13.04 -11.65 -12.25
N ALA A 86 13.64 -10.64 -12.88
CA ALA A 86 13.15 -10.12 -14.14
C ALA A 86 13.19 -11.17 -15.27
N ASP A 87 14.24 -11.99 -15.39
CA ASP A 87 14.30 -13.07 -16.40
C ASP A 87 13.20 -14.12 -16.18
N LEU A 88 12.95 -14.49 -14.92
CA LEU A 88 11.89 -15.45 -14.60
C LEU A 88 10.49 -14.89 -14.93
N MET A 89 10.26 -13.60 -14.66
CA MET A 89 9.02 -12.92 -15.03
C MET A 89 8.88 -12.76 -16.55
N ASP A 90 9.96 -12.41 -17.26
CA ASP A 90 9.98 -12.29 -18.72
C ASP A 90 9.62 -13.62 -19.41
N ARG A 91 9.99 -14.74 -18.77
CA ARG A 91 9.70 -16.09 -19.25
C ARG A 91 8.34 -16.63 -18.77
N GLY A 92 7.62 -15.87 -17.94
CA GLY A 92 6.34 -16.28 -17.34
C GLY A 92 6.47 -17.48 -16.41
N ILE A 93 7.65 -17.70 -15.81
CA ILE A 93 7.92 -18.79 -14.87
C ILE A 93 7.42 -18.43 -13.48
N VAL A 94 7.59 -17.16 -13.12
CA VAL A 94 7.13 -16.59 -11.85
C VAL A 94 6.34 -15.33 -12.15
N SER A 95 5.37 -15.02 -11.30
CA SER A 95 4.65 -13.75 -11.31
C SER A 95 5.16 -12.83 -10.19
N ILE A 96 4.60 -11.63 -10.06
CA ILE A 96 5.07 -10.69 -9.03
C ILE A 96 4.82 -11.21 -7.61
N ASP A 97 3.77 -12.02 -7.39
CA ASP A 97 3.46 -12.68 -6.12
C ASP A 97 4.60 -13.60 -5.68
N ASP A 98 5.15 -14.39 -6.59
CA ASP A 98 6.30 -15.26 -6.32
C ASP A 98 7.53 -14.44 -5.94
N VAL A 99 7.77 -13.32 -6.65
CA VAL A 99 8.87 -12.41 -6.32
C VAL A 99 8.67 -11.83 -4.92
N VAL A 100 7.49 -11.29 -4.63
CA VAL A 100 7.15 -10.70 -3.32
C VAL A 100 7.30 -11.73 -2.21
N ARG A 101 6.72 -12.93 -2.37
CA ARG A 101 6.76 -14.02 -1.41
C ARG A 101 8.19 -14.46 -1.15
N ASP A 102 8.92 -14.85 -2.19
CA ASP A 102 10.26 -15.40 -2.04
C ASP A 102 11.27 -14.34 -1.55
N VAL A 103 11.14 -13.08 -1.99
CA VAL A 103 12.01 -11.98 -1.55
C VAL A 103 11.72 -11.59 -0.10
N SER A 104 10.45 -11.51 0.31
CA SER A 104 10.10 -11.20 1.70
C SER A 104 10.47 -12.33 2.66
N GLU A 105 10.27 -13.60 2.28
CA GLU A 105 10.67 -14.77 3.08
C GLU A 105 12.20 -14.91 3.21
N ALA A 106 12.95 -14.44 2.22
CA ALA A 106 14.41 -14.44 2.22
C ALA A 106 15.02 -13.21 2.93
N ALA A 107 14.21 -12.27 3.41
CA ALA A 107 14.68 -11.06 4.06
C ALA A 107 15.49 -11.39 5.32
N VAL A 108 16.65 -10.75 5.47
CA VAL A 108 17.53 -10.93 6.64
C VAL A 108 18.18 -9.61 7.03
N GLY A 109 18.57 -9.48 8.30
CA GLY A 109 19.32 -8.32 8.78
C GLY A 109 18.55 -7.01 8.60
N ALA A 110 19.13 -6.07 7.84
CA ALA A 110 18.51 -4.77 7.60
C ALA A 110 17.20 -4.87 6.81
N ASP A 111 17.11 -5.82 5.86
CA ASP A 111 15.90 -6.01 5.05
C ASP A 111 14.73 -6.52 5.90
N ASP A 112 15.00 -7.51 6.76
CA ASP A 112 14.01 -8.04 7.70
C ASP A 112 13.55 -6.95 8.69
N THR A 113 14.48 -6.11 9.16
CA THR A 113 14.17 -4.98 10.03
C THR A 113 13.27 -3.96 9.32
N ALA A 114 13.62 -3.57 8.09
CA ALA A 114 12.86 -2.61 7.30
C ALA A 114 11.45 -3.15 6.97
N PHE A 115 11.36 -4.39 6.49
CA PHE A 115 10.09 -4.99 6.11
C PHE A 115 9.16 -5.17 7.31
N ASN A 116 9.63 -5.77 8.40
CA ASN A 116 8.80 -5.96 9.59
C ASN A 116 8.43 -4.62 10.24
N GLY A 117 9.32 -3.62 10.19
CA GLY A 117 9.04 -2.26 10.64
C GLY A 117 7.92 -1.61 9.82
N LYS A 118 7.98 -1.71 8.48
CA LYS A 118 6.93 -1.22 7.57
C LYS A 118 5.60 -1.91 7.85
N VAL A 119 5.58 -3.23 7.99
CA VAL A 119 4.36 -3.99 8.29
C VAL A 119 3.75 -3.55 9.62
N ALA A 120 4.57 -3.38 10.66
CA ALA A 120 4.10 -2.92 11.97
C ALA A 120 3.55 -1.48 11.91
N ALA A 121 4.26 -0.56 11.27
CA ALA A 121 3.82 0.82 11.07
C ALA A 121 2.52 0.87 10.26
N ALA A 122 2.43 0.05 9.21
CA ALA A 122 1.25 -0.05 8.36
C ALA A 122 0.04 -0.62 9.14
N SER A 123 0.24 -1.64 9.97
CA SER A 123 -0.82 -2.14 10.86
C SER A 123 -1.29 -1.09 11.86
N MET A 124 -0.37 -0.34 12.47
CA MET A 124 -0.73 0.76 13.36
C MET A 124 -1.54 1.82 12.61
N PHE A 125 -1.11 2.20 11.41
CA PHE A 125 -1.81 3.15 10.55
C PHE A 125 -3.24 2.70 10.26
N THR A 126 -3.43 1.45 9.80
CA THR A 126 -4.75 0.89 9.52
C THR A 126 -5.63 0.90 10.78
N LEU A 127 -5.07 0.57 11.95
CA LEU A 127 -5.80 0.54 13.22
C LEU A 127 -6.20 1.93 13.73
N ARG A 128 -5.45 2.96 13.36
CA ARG A 128 -5.69 4.35 13.77
C ARG A 128 -6.59 5.13 12.81
N LEU A 129 -6.92 4.57 11.64
CA LEU A 129 -8.04 5.05 10.82
C LEU A 129 -9.36 4.59 11.46
N ASP A 130 -9.67 5.11 12.66
CA ASP A 130 -10.79 4.67 13.48
C ASP A 130 -11.92 5.71 13.59
N GLU A 131 -11.68 6.94 13.13
CA GLU A 131 -12.72 7.96 12.98
C GLU A 131 -13.37 7.91 11.58
N ALA A 132 -14.66 8.27 11.53
CA ALA A 132 -15.46 8.10 10.30
C ALA A 132 -14.99 8.99 9.15
N ASP A 133 -14.47 10.18 9.45
CA ASP A 133 -13.90 11.12 8.48
C ASP A 133 -12.50 10.69 8.02
N GLU A 134 -11.70 10.06 8.86
CA GLU A 134 -10.41 9.45 8.47
C GLU A 134 -10.61 8.30 7.50
N VAL A 135 -11.53 7.38 7.82
CA VAL A 135 -11.91 6.26 6.94
C VAL A 135 -12.43 6.79 5.61
N ALA A 136 -13.26 7.84 5.62
CA ALA A 136 -13.77 8.46 4.40
C ALA A 136 -12.70 9.21 3.60
N ALA A 137 -11.64 9.70 4.25
CA ALA A 137 -10.54 10.39 3.61
C ALA A 137 -9.51 9.44 3.00
N TYR A 138 -9.42 8.19 3.48
CA TYR A 138 -8.47 7.18 2.99
C TYR A 138 -8.89 6.57 1.63
N GLN A 139 -9.12 7.42 0.65
CA GLN A 139 -9.51 7.06 -0.71
C GLN A 139 -8.93 8.06 -1.72
N GLY A 140 -8.70 7.61 -2.96
CA GLY A 140 -8.16 8.44 -4.03
C GLY A 140 -6.63 8.58 -4.03
N ASP A 141 -6.12 9.31 -5.02
CA ASP A 141 -4.70 9.36 -5.33
C ASP A 141 -3.89 10.05 -4.22
N ALA A 142 -4.41 11.11 -3.61
CA ALA A 142 -3.72 11.82 -2.54
C ALA A 142 -3.51 10.95 -1.28
N ALA A 143 -4.54 10.20 -0.87
CA ALA A 143 -4.43 9.27 0.25
C ALA A 143 -3.40 8.16 -0.04
N LYS A 144 -3.42 7.62 -1.27
CA LYS A 144 -2.44 6.64 -1.73
C LYS A 144 -1.02 7.20 -1.67
N GLU A 145 -0.77 8.38 -2.24
CA GLU A 145 0.55 9.00 -2.25
C GLU A 145 1.08 9.28 -0.83
N ILE A 146 0.28 9.91 0.03
CA ILE A 146 0.69 10.24 1.41
C ILE A 146 0.97 8.98 2.23
N SER A 147 0.16 7.94 2.07
CA SER A 147 0.33 6.69 2.82
C SER A 147 1.52 5.85 2.33
N MET A 148 1.85 5.93 1.03
CA MET A 148 3.10 5.40 0.49
C MET A 148 4.32 6.17 1.01
N GLU A 149 4.25 7.50 1.03
CA GLU A 149 5.31 8.34 1.61
C GLU A 149 5.57 8.00 3.08
N PHE A 150 4.52 7.76 3.87
CA PHE A 150 4.64 7.33 5.27
C PHE A 150 5.47 6.06 5.39
N LEU A 151 5.11 5.00 4.67
CA LEU A 151 5.86 3.74 4.75
C LEU A 151 7.25 3.82 4.13
N ALA A 152 7.47 4.70 3.16
CA ALA A 152 8.80 4.96 2.60
C ALA A 152 9.78 5.57 3.62
N THR A 153 9.29 6.16 4.72
CA THR A 153 10.14 6.65 5.82
C THR A 153 10.82 5.53 6.60
N VAL A 154 10.22 4.34 6.65
CA VAL A 154 10.70 3.21 7.45
C VAL A 154 11.77 2.43 6.70
N LYS A 155 13.00 2.47 7.19
CA LYS A 155 14.19 1.87 6.53
C LYS A 155 15.09 1.08 7.48
N ASP A 156 14.96 1.32 8.77
CA ASP A 156 15.77 0.72 9.83
C ASP A 156 14.98 0.70 11.14
N ILE A 157 15.62 0.23 12.21
CA ILE A 157 14.97 0.09 13.51
C ILE A 157 14.59 1.43 14.16
N GLU A 158 15.34 2.50 13.89
CA GLU A 158 15.08 3.82 14.46
C GLU A 158 13.87 4.46 13.79
N SER A 159 13.87 4.51 12.45
CA SER A 159 12.73 4.99 11.66
C SER A 159 11.48 4.14 11.84
N ALA A 160 11.61 2.83 12.05
CA ALA A 160 10.49 1.97 12.41
C ALA A 160 9.91 2.33 13.79
N ALA A 161 10.75 2.63 14.77
CA ALA A 161 10.29 3.05 16.10
C ALA A 161 9.56 4.40 16.04
N ASP A 162 10.08 5.36 15.28
CA ASP A 162 9.43 6.65 15.06
C ASP A 162 8.07 6.49 14.37
N ALA A 163 7.97 5.62 13.36
CA ALA A 163 6.73 5.34 12.65
C ALA A 163 5.70 4.53 13.46
N LEU A 164 6.07 4.03 14.64
CA LEU A 164 5.18 3.38 15.60
C LEU A 164 4.70 4.32 16.71
N ASP A 165 5.21 5.55 16.76
CA ASP A 165 4.70 6.59 17.65
C ASP A 165 3.28 7.00 17.22
N PRO A 166 2.26 6.86 18.07
CA PRO A 166 0.88 7.22 17.73
C PRO A 166 0.73 8.67 17.24
N ASP A 167 1.47 9.61 17.83
CA ASP A 167 1.39 11.03 17.44
C ASP A 167 1.94 11.25 16.03
N VAL A 168 2.94 10.44 15.64
CA VAL A 168 3.47 10.46 14.27
C VAL A 168 2.43 9.90 13.31
N VAL A 169 1.83 8.77 13.62
CA VAL A 169 0.80 8.16 12.76
C VAL A 169 -0.40 9.09 12.58
N ASP A 170 -0.89 9.70 13.66
CA ASP A 170 -2.00 10.67 13.62
C ASP A 170 -1.66 11.86 12.73
N ALA A 171 -0.44 12.40 12.83
CA ALA A 171 -0.02 13.51 11.99
C ALA A 171 0.01 13.15 10.49
N TRP A 172 0.25 11.88 10.13
CA TRP A 172 0.14 11.41 8.75
C TRP A 172 -1.31 11.22 8.30
N ILE A 173 -2.19 10.71 9.17
CA ILE A 173 -3.63 10.59 8.91
C ILE A 173 -4.25 11.99 8.72
N ASP A 174 -3.89 12.96 9.56
CA ASP A 174 -4.31 14.37 9.44
C ASP A 174 -3.96 14.96 8.07
N ARG A 175 -2.81 14.61 7.49
CA ARG A 175 -2.43 15.04 6.13
C ARG A 175 -3.38 14.49 5.08
N ILE A 176 -3.82 13.23 5.22
CA ILE A 176 -4.79 12.60 4.32
C ILE A 176 -6.14 13.30 4.43
N VAL A 177 -6.64 13.53 5.65
CA VAL A 177 -7.91 14.24 5.90
C VAL A 177 -7.87 15.66 5.33
N ALA A 178 -6.75 16.37 5.50
CA ALA A 178 -6.56 17.71 4.95
C ALA A 178 -6.56 17.72 3.41
N ALA A 179 -5.90 16.74 2.78
CA ALA A 179 -5.87 16.61 1.33
C ALA A 179 -7.27 16.30 0.76
N HIS A 180 -7.99 15.37 1.37
CA HIS A 180 -9.37 15.03 1.00
C HIS A 180 -10.30 16.25 1.08
N THR A 181 -10.17 17.04 2.14
CA THR A 181 -10.96 18.27 2.32
C THR A 181 -10.63 19.31 1.24
N ALA A 182 -9.36 19.47 0.87
CA ALA A 182 -8.94 20.40 -0.17
C ALA A 182 -9.51 20.02 -1.55
N GLU A 183 -9.52 18.73 -1.89
CA GLU A 183 -10.14 18.23 -3.13
C GLU A 183 -11.65 18.47 -3.16
N ALA A 184 -12.35 18.21 -2.05
CA ALA A 184 -13.78 18.47 -1.93
C ALA A 184 -14.12 19.96 -2.16
N VAL A 185 -13.30 20.88 -1.62
CA VAL A 185 -13.47 22.32 -1.83
C VAL A 185 -13.24 22.71 -3.30
N GLN A 186 -12.25 22.12 -3.97
CA GLN A 186 -12.01 22.40 -5.40
C GLN A 186 -13.18 21.96 -6.28
N LEU A 187 -13.79 20.79 -6.01
CA LEU A 187 -14.94 20.30 -6.76
C LEU A 187 -16.18 21.20 -6.57
N VAL A 188 -16.42 21.69 -5.35
CA VAL A 188 -17.53 22.65 -5.08
C VAL A 188 -17.28 23.99 -5.78
N GLY A 189 -16.03 24.46 -5.83
CA GLY A 189 -15.65 25.71 -6.50
C GLY A 189 -15.73 25.67 -8.03
N GLN A 190 -15.79 24.49 -8.64
CA GLN A 190 -15.89 24.30 -10.09
C GLN A 190 -17.32 24.01 -10.58
N ALA A 191 -18.32 23.93 -9.69
CA ALA A 191 -19.71 23.76 -10.10
C ALA A 191 -20.14 24.95 -11.00
N PRO A 192 -20.70 24.71 -12.20
CA PRO A 192 -21.10 25.79 -13.08
C PRO A 192 -22.17 26.61 -12.38
N VAL A 193 -21.93 27.91 -12.24
CA VAL A 193 -22.96 28.87 -11.81
C VAL A 193 -24.13 28.68 -12.79
N ALA A 194 -25.23 28.11 -12.31
CA ALA A 194 -26.43 27.96 -13.11
C ALA A 194 -26.87 29.37 -13.56
N GLU A 195 -26.57 29.70 -14.82
CA GLU A 195 -26.94 30.97 -15.42
C GLU A 195 -28.48 31.01 -15.42
N ALA A 196 -29.05 31.90 -14.60
CA ALA A 196 -30.49 32.04 -14.50
C ALA A 196 -31.06 32.32 -15.89
N PRO A 197 -32.15 31.63 -16.31
CA PRO A 197 -32.68 31.78 -17.65
C PRO A 197 -33.09 33.23 -17.90
N PRO A 198 -32.80 33.80 -19.09
CA PRO A 198 -33.16 35.18 -19.39
C PRO A 198 -34.69 35.33 -19.32
N LEU A 199 -35.14 36.33 -18.58
CA LEU A 199 -36.54 36.74 -18.55
C LEU A 199 -36.91 37.28 -19.95
N GLY A 200 -37.57 36.43 -20.73
CA GLY A 200 -38.19 36.76 -22.01
C GLY A 200 -39.71 36.83 -21.90
#